data_AF-A9TFK8-F1
#
_entry.id   AF-A9TFK8-F1
#
_cell.length_a   1.000
_cell.length_b   1.000
_cell.length_c   1.000
_cell.angle_alpha   90.00
_cell.angle_beta   90.00
_cell.angle_gamma   90.00
#
_symmetry.space_group_name_H-M   'P 1'
#
loop_
_entity.id
_entity.type
_entity.pdbx_description
1 polymer ?
#
loop_
_entity_poly.entity_id
_entity_poly.type
_entity_poly.pdbx_seq_one_letter_code
_entity_poly.pdbx_strand_id
1 'polypeptide(L)'
;MAPPPPSPAQARQLYKALMREARKFSNYNVREYVKRRTVVGFRDHGAASDSEAAAAAYILGKDQLELAKRQAIVYNLYSPGVKSIMDLSS
;
A
#
# COMPACT_ATOMS: atom_id res chain seq x y z
N MET A 1 -8.62 19.81 -17.62
CA MET A 1 -7.18 19.69 -17.34
C MET A 1 -6.98 18.51 -16.41
N ALA A 2 -6.25 17.49 -16.83
CA ALA A 2 -5.84 16.41 -15.95
C ALA A 2 -4.97 16.97 -14.81
N PRO A 3 -5.06 16.43 -13.58
CA PRO A 3 -4.20 16.86 -12.48
C PRO A 3 -2.72 16.63 -12.83
N PRO A 4 -1.81 17.50 -12.36
CA PRO A 4 -0.40 17.34 -12.64
C PRO A 4 0.12 16.01 -12.06
N PRO A 5 1.13 15.39 -12.70
CA PRO A 5 1.73 14.17 -12.19
C PRO A 5 2.39 14.43 -10.83
N PRO A 6 2.49 13.43 -9.95
CA PRO A 6 3.16 13.60 -8.67
C PRO A 6 4.64 13.90 -8.86
N SER A 7 5.21 14.70 -7.96
CA SER A 7 6.67 14.81 -7.86
C SER A 7 7.29 13.50 -7.36
N PRO A 8 8.57 13.23 -7.66
CA PRO A 8 9.25 12.05 -7.12
C PRO A 8 9.21 11.97 -5.59
N ALA A 9 9.18 13.11 -4.90
CA ALA A 9 9.04 13.16 -3.44
C ALA A 9 7.65 12.71 -2.98
N GLN A 10 6.59 13.17 -3.65
CA GLN A 10 5.21 12.75 -3.36
C GLN A 10 5.01 11.25 -3.60
N ALA A 11 5.52 10.71 -4.71
CA ALA A 11 5.47 9.28 -4.99
C ALA A 11 6.19 8.46 -3.91
N ARG A 12 7.40 8.86 -3.51
CA ARG A 12 8.14 8.20 -2.41
C ARG A 12 7.42 8.29 -1.07
N GLN A 13 6.77 9.41 -0.78
CA GLN A 13 6.00 9.58 0.45
C GLN A 13 4.80 8.64 0.48
N LEU A 14 4.06 8.51 -0.64
CA LEU A 14 2.94 7.59 -0.77
C LEU A 14 3.39 6.13 -0.63
N TYR A 15 4.47 5.74 -1.28
CA TYR A 15 5.05 4.39 -1.13
C TYR A 15 5.37 4.08 0.34
N LYS A 16 6.06 4.99 1.03
CA LYS A 16 6.38 4.82 2.46
C LYS A 16 5.12 4.78 3.32
N ALA A 17 4.08 5.55 2.98
CA ALA A 17 2.81 5.53 3.70
C ALA A 17 2.10 4.18 3.55
N LEU A 18 1.98 3.64 2.34
CA LEU A 18 1.41 2.32 2.08
C LEU A 18 2.19 1.21 2.80
N MET A 19 3.53 1.26 2.76
CA MET A 19 4.37 0.29 3.47
C MET A 19 4.22 0.35 4.99
N ARG A 20 4.06 1.56 5.56
CA ARG A 20 3.77 1.72 6.99
C ARG A 20 2.38 1.19 7.34
N GLU A 21 1.39 1.45 6.50
CA GLU A 21 0.03 0.97 6.72
C GLU A 21 -0.06 -0.56 6.63
N ALA A 22 0.65 -1.16 5.67
CA ALA A 22 0.74 -2.62 5.53
C ALA A 22 1.22 -3.30 6.82
N ARG A 23 2.15 -2.69 7.56
CA ARG A 23 2.66 -3.24 8.83
C ARG A 23 1.62 -3.26 9.96
N LYS A 24 0.54 -2.49 9.86
CA LYS A 24 -0.52 -2.44 10.88
C LYS A 24 -1.52 -3.58 10.79
N PHE A 25 -1.49 -4.38 9.72
CA PHE A 25 -2.33 -5.56 9.61
C PHE A 25 -1.80 -6.65 10.55
N SER A 26 -2.62 -7.10 11.48
CA SER A 26 -2.35 -8.23 12.38
C SER A 26 -2.12 -9.54 11.62
N ASN A 27 -2.95 -9.82 10.62
CA ASN A 27 -2.87 -11.02 9.81
C ASN A 27 -1.63 -11.02 8.89
N TYR A 28 -0.77 -12.03 9.06
CA TYR A 28 0.46 -12.19 8.27
C TYR A 28 0.25 -12.15 6.77
N ASN A 29 -0.68 -12.97 6.26
CA ASN A 29 -0.90 -13.11 4.81
C ASN A 29 -1.33 -11.78 4.20
N VAL A 30 -2.21 -11.06 4.89
CA VAL A 30 -2.71 -9.76 4.41
C VAL A 30 -1.63 -8.69 4.49
N ARG A 31 -0.87 -8.64 5.59
CA ARG A 31 0.29 -7.74 5.72
C ARG A 31 1.29 -7.94 4.59
N GLU A 32 1.69 -9.17 4.33
CA GLU A 32 2.68 -9.47 3.28
C GLU A 32 2.12 -9.27 1.87
N TYR A 33 0.84 -9.58 1.65
CA TYR A 33 0.17 -9.28 0.39
C TYR A 33 0.14 -7.77 0.10
N VAL A 34 -0.26 -6.94 1.06
CA VAL A 34 -0.33 -5.47 0.88
C VAL A 34 1.07 -4.90 0.62
N LYS A 35 2.11 -5.39 1.32
CA LYS A 35 3.51 -5.02 1.02
C LYS A 35 3.87 -5.39 -0.42
N ARG A 36 3.69 -6.64 -0.82
CA ARG A 36 4.01 -7.11 -2.18
C ARG A 36 3.25 -6.32 -3.23
N ARG A 37 1.95 -6.12 -3.06
CA ARG A 37 1.12 -5.36 -4.01
C ARG A 37 1.58 -3.91 -4.13
N THR A 38 1.99 -3.29 -3.03
CA THR A 38 2.59 -1.94 -3.05
C THR A 38 3.88 -1.92 -3.87
N VAL A 39 4.81 -2.87 -3.65
CA VAL A 39 6.05 -2.94 -4.45
C VAL A 39 5.74 -3.13 -5.93
N VAL A 40 4.87 -4.08 -6.26
CA VAL A 40 4.51 -4.42 -7.65
C VAL A 40 3.89 -3.20 -8.33
N GLY A 41 2.87 -2.58 -7.74
CA GLY A 41 2.23 -1.40 -8.33
C GLY A 41 3.20 -0.24 -8.58
N PHE A 42 4.12 0.04 -7.65
CA PHE A 42 5.12 1.09 -7.86
C PHE A 42 6.19 0.72 -8.91
N ARG A 43 6.50 -0.57 -9.11
CA ARG A 43 7.37 -1.02 -10.20
C ARG A 43 6.67 -0.90 -11.55
N ASP A 44 5.41 -1.33 -11.63
CA ASP A 44 4.61 -1.32 -12.87
C ASP A 44 4.40 0.11 -13.39
N HIS A 45 4.17 1.07 -12.47
CA HIS A 45 3.97 2.48 -12.82
C HIS A 45 5.24 3.33 -12.79
N GLY A 46 6.36 2.80 -12.27
CA GLY A 46 7.63 3.53 -12.14
C GLY A 46 8.33 3.82 -13.48
N ALA A 47 7.99 3.08 -14.53
CA ALA A 47 8.51 3.27 -15.89
C ALA A 47 7.54 4.05 -16.80
N ALA A 48 6.38 4.48 -16.29
CA ALA A 48 5.41 5.21 -17.09
C ALA A 48 5.97 6.58 -17.49
N SER A 49 6.21 6.78 -18.79
CA SER A 49 6.62 8.08 -19.36
C SER A 49 5.44 9.03 -19.58
N ASP A 50 4.22 8.51 -19.49
CA ASP A 50 2.98 9.28 -19.63
C ASP A 50 2.59 9.96 -18.32
N SER A 51 2.52 11.29 -18.38
CA SER A 51 2.12 12.16 -17.28
C SER A 51 0.69 11.88 -16.80
N GLU A 52 -0.21 11.51 -17.70
CA GLU A 52 -1.62 11.28 -17.36
C GLU A 52 -1.79 9.95 -16.63
N ALA A 53 -1.13 8.89 -17.12
CA ALA A 53 -1.03 7.61 -16.42
C ALA A 53 -0.39 7.75 -15.03
N ALA A 54 0.66 8.56 -14.88
CA ALA A 54 1.30 8.79 -13.60
C ALA A 54 0.38 9.49 -12.59
N ALA A 55 -0.41 10.47 -13.04
CA ALA A 55 -1.41 11.15 -12.22
C ALA A 55 -2.53 10.18 -11.79
N ALA A 56 -3.05 9.38 -12.72
CA ALA A 56 -4.07 8.38 -12.42
C ALA A 56 -3.59 7.31 -11.43
N ALA A 57 -2.37 6.78 -11.62
CA ALA A 57 -1.76 5.82 -10.70
C ALA A 57 -1.56 6.40 -9.30
N TYR A 58 -1.19 7.68 -9.21
CA TYR A 58 -1.03 8.36 -7.92
C TYR A 58 -2.36 8.52 -7.18
N ILE A 59 -3.43 8.88 -7.89
CA ILE A 59 -4.79 8.96 -7.31
C ILE A 59 -5.22 7.57 -6.82
N LEU A 60 -5.07 6.55 -7.66
CA LEU A 60 -5.38 5.17 -7.29
C LEU A 60 -4.60 4.73 -6.03
N GLY A 61 -3.31 5.06 -5.95
CA GLY A 61 -2.48 4.73 -4.79
C GLY A 61 -2.93 5.45 -3.51
N LYS A 62 -3.43 6.69 -3.60
CA LYS A 62 -4.04 7.39 -2.46
C LYS A 62 -5.33 6.71 -2.01
N ASP A 63 -6.18 6.31 -2.95
CA ASP A 63 -7.44 5.63 -2.62
C ASP A 63 -7.17 4.26 -1.97
N GLN A 64 -6.17 3.54 -2.47
CA GLN A 64 -5.68 2.29 -1.88
C GLN A 64 -5.12 2.50 -0.47
N LEU A 65 -4.44 3.62 -0.20
CA LEU A 65 -3.97 3.94 1.14
C LEU A 65 -5.14 4.14 2.11
N GLU A 66 -6.17 4.87 1.71
CA GLU A 66 -7.37 5.05 2.56
C GLU A 66 -8.14 3.75 2.77
N LEU A 67 -8.21 2.89 1.74
CA LEU A 67 -8.76 1.54 1.89
C LEU A 67 -7.93 0.70 2.86
N ALA A 68 -6.60 0.71 2.73
CA ALA A 68 -5.70 -0.05 3.60
C ALA A 68 -5.86 0.37 5.07
N LYS A 69 -5.99 1.68 5.35
CA LYS A 69 -6.27 2.19 6.70
C LYS A 69 -7.54 1.62 7.29
N ARG A 70 -8.64 1.65 6.54
CA ARG A 70 -9.94 1.10 6.96
C ARG A 70 -9.85 -0.40 7.21
N GLN A 71 -9.22 -1.13 6.29
CA GLN A 71 -9.06 -2.58 6.41
C GLN A 71 -8.17 -2.98 7.58
N ALA A 72 -7.08 -2.24 7.85
CA ALA A 72 -6.22 -2.51 9.01
C ALA A 72 -7.02 -2.49 10.32
N ILE A 73 -7.97 -1.57 10.47
CA ILE A 73 -8.86 -1.51 11.64
C ILE A 73 -9.72 -2.78 11.74
N VAL A 74 -10.35 -3.21 10.65
CA VAL A 74 -11.20 -4.42 10.63
C VAL A 74 -10.39 -5.67 10.97
N TYR A 75 -9.21 -5.85 10.37
CA TYR A 75 -8.35 -7.00 10.64
C TYR A 75 -7.83 -7.02 12.08
N ASN A 76 -7.62 -5.87 12.70
CA ASN A 76 -7.21 -5.78 14.09
C ASN A 76 -8.38 -6.08 15.04
N LEU A 77 -9.61 -5.64 14.71
CA LEU A 77 -10.81 -5.93 15.51
C LEU A 77 -11.13 -7.43 15.56
N TYR A 78 -10.92 -8.14 14.46
CA TYR A 78 -11.17 -9.58 14.34
C TYR A 78 -9.88 -10.41 14.35
N SER A 79 -8.80 -9.88 14.91
CA SER A 79 -7.54 -10.62 14.98
C SER A 79 -7.69 -11.86 15.86
N PRO A 80 -7.29 -13.05 15.40
CA PRO A 80 -7.19 -14.22 16.26
C PRO A 80 -6.26 -13.93 17.44
N GLY A 81 -6.55 -14.50 18.62
CA GLY A 81 -5.70 -14.37 19.80
C GLY A 81 -4.34 -15.08 19.66
N VAL A 82 -4.19 -15.94 18.64
CA VAL A 82 -2.97 -16.67 18.33
C VAL A 82 -2.34 -16.07 17.06
N LYS A 83 -1.04 -15.79 17.12
CA LYS A 83 -0.28 -15.31 15.96
C LYS A 83 -0.10 -16.41 14.92
N SER A 84 0.09 -16.02 13.65
CA SER A 84 0.45 -16.95 12.58
C SER A 84 1.76 -17.68 12.91
N ILE A 85 1.89 -18.96 12.52
CA ILE A 85 3.14 -19.73 12.68
C ILE A 85 4.33 -18.98 12.04
N MET A 86 4.09 -18.33 10.91
CA MET A 86 5.10 -17.52 10.20
C MET A 86 5.63 -16.35 11.05
N ASP A 87 4.83 -15.83 11.99
CA ASP A 87 5.24 -14.76 12.91
C ASP A 87 5.96 -15.29 14.17
N LEU A 88 5.92 -16.60 14.42
CA LEU A 88 6.59 -17.23 15.56
C LEU A 88 8.05 -17.60 15.25
N SER A 89 8.37 -17.78 13.98
CA SER A 89 9.71 -18.13 13.48
C SER A 89 10.54 -16.94 13.00
N SER A 90 10.01 -15.72 13.12
CA SER A 90 10.62 -14.47 12.62
C SER A 90 11.45 -13.76 13.67
#